data_AF-A0A0C1HLD7-F1
#
_entry.id   AF-A0A0C1HLD7-F1
#
_cell.length_a   1.000
_cell.length_b   1.000
_cell.length_c   1.000
_cell.angle_alpha   90.00
_cell.angle_beta   90.00
_cell.angle_gamma   90.00
#
_symmetry.space_group_name_H-M   'P 1'
#
loop_
_entity.id
_entity.type
_entity.pdbx_description
1 polymer ?
#
loop_
_entity_poly.entity_id
_entity_poly.type
_entity_poly.pdbx_seq_one_letter_code
_entity_poly.pdbx_strand_id
1 'polypeptide(L)'
;MVNTLINADNHKNKIITSSTESTVISIKQLPDELLLHIFSFLQAFELLAVELTCHRWKNLAHDETLWKNLYQKNYETDLPDEGPYKESYFAAHRVEQRNKKIDEIFRSLKHVHNLELAKCIGLP
;
A
#
# COMPACT_ATOMS: atom_id res chain seq x y z
N MET A 1 52.85 -18.95 56.30
CA MET A 1 51.62 -18.31 55.80
C MET A 1 51.79 -18.10 54.31
N VAL A 2 51.25 -19.00 53.50
CA VAL A 2 51.31 -18.94 52.03
C VAL A 2 49.95 -18.41 51.58
N ASN A 3 49.89 -17.15 51.17
CA ASN A 3 48.67 -16.55 50.65
C ASN A 3 48.68 -16.63 49.13
N THR A 4 47.87 -17.55 48.64
CA THR A 4 47.37 -17.62 47.27
C THR A 4 46.56 -16.36 46.98
N LEU A 5 46.99 -15.55 46.01
CA LEU A 5 46.16 -14.50 45.42
C LEU A 5 45.89 -14.82 43.94
N ILE A 6 44.64 -14.55 43.62
CA ILE A 6 43.83 -15.05 42.52
C ILE A 6 44.12 -14.29 41.22
N ASN A 7 44.06 -15.07 40.14
CA ASN A 7 43.83 -14.77 38.73
C ASN A 7 43.33 -13.37 38.32
N ALA A 8 43.96 -12.92 37.22
CA ALA A 8 43.38 -12.46 35.96
C ALA A 8 42.39 -11.29 35.96
N ASP A 9 42.83 -10.17 35.38
CA ASP A 9 41.94 -9.25 34.66
C ASP A 9 42.62 -8.79 33.36
N ASN A 10 42.35 -9.54 32.28
CA ASN A 10 42.59 -9.13 30.91
C ASN A 10 41.21 -8.84 30.31
N HIS A 11 40.89 -7.58 30.00
CA HIS A 11 40.44 -7.25 28.65
C HIS A 11 40.46 -5.74 28.40
N LYS A 12 41.49 -5.35 27.66
CA LYS A 12 41.67 -4.05 27.04
C LYS A 12 40.68 -3.92 25.87
N ASN A 13 39.40 -3.69 26.14
CA ASN A 13 38.42 -3.43 25.08
C ASN A 13 38.39 -1.94 24.70
N LYS A 14 39.51 -1.47 24.16
CA LYS A 14 39.51 -0.32 23.25
C LYS A 14 39.52 -0.87 21.82
N ILE A 15 38.38 -1.39 21.39
CA ILE A 15 38.11 -1.63 19.97
C ILE A 15 37.50 -0.33 19.44
N ILE A 16 38.38 0.64 19.17
CA ILE A 16 38.11 1.66 18.15
C ILE A 16 38.52 0.99 16.84
N THR A 17 37.64 0.17 16.28
CA THR A 17 37.78 -0.28 14.89
C THR A 17 37.25 0.83 14.00
N SER A 18 38.15 1.73 13.64
CA SER A 18 38.14 2.35 12.34
C SER A 18 38.24 1.24 11.28
N SER A 19 37.09 0.79 10.77
CA SER A 19 36.99 -0.01 9.56
C SER A 19 35.67 0.35 8.89
N THR A 20 35.77 0.83 7.67
CA THR A 20 34.66 1.02 6.71
C THR A 20 33.95 -0.31 6.46
N GLU A 21 33.12 -0.77 7.39
CA GLU A 21 32.10 -1.77 7.10
C GLU A 21 30.96 -1.05 6.40
N SER A 22 30.79 -1.30 5.11
CA SER A 22 29.54 -1.02 4.42
C SER A 22 28.49 -1.91 5.07
N THR A 23 27.90 -1.45 6.17
CA THR A 23 26.81 -2.12 6.85
C THR A 23 25.64 -2.17 5.89
N VAL A 24 25.39 -3.35 5.32
CA VAL A 24 24.23 -3.59 4.47
C VAL A 24 23.01 -3.45 5.37
N ILE A 25 22.35 -2.29 5.32
CA ILE A 25 21.11 -2.04 6.04
C ILE A 25 20.02 -2.88 5.36
N SER A 26 19.47 -3.84 6.08
CA SER A 26 18.33 -4.63 5.59
C SER A 26 17.07 -3.76 5.62
N ILE A 27 16.20 -3.89 4.62
CA ILE A 27 14.90 -3.20 4.60
C ILE A 27 14.06 -3.45 5.88
N LYS A 28 14.29 -4.60 6.54
CA LYS A 28 13.64 -4.95 7.81
C LYS A 28 14.05 -4.05 8.98
N GLN A 29 15.19 -3.36 8.88
CA GLN A 29 15.73 -2.47 9.91
C GLN A 29 15.26 -1.02 9.73
N LEU A 30 14.60 -0.68 8.62
CA LEU A 30 14.03 0.65 8.44
C LEU A 30 12.93 0.89 9.49
N PRO A 31 12.79 2.13 10.01
CA PRO A 31 11.64 2.56 10.80
C PRO A 31 10.31 2.43 10.05
N ASP A 32 9.21 2.35 10.79
CA ASP A 32 7.86 2.21 10.22
C ASP A 32 7.50 3.40 9.32
N GLU A 33 7.92 4.62 9.67
CA GLU A 33 7.64 5.83 8.91
C GLU A 33 8.27 5.79 7.51
N LEU A 34 9.48 5.23 7.39
CA LEU A 34 10.15 5.08 6.10
C LEU A 34 9.50 3.98 5.26
N LEU A 35 9.06 2.88 5.89
CA LEU A 35 8.32 1.84 5.18
C LEU A 35 6.96 2.36 4.69
N LEU A 36 6.22 3.10 5.52
CA LEU A 36 4.97 3.76 5.13
C LEU A 36 5.20 4.74 3.98
N HIS A 37 6.29 5.52 4.03
CA HIS A 37 6.64 6.40 2.92
C HIS A 37 6.90 5.62 1.62
N ILE A 38 7.64 4.51 1.68
CA ILE A 38 7.84 3.63 0.51
C ILE A 38 6.49 3.09 0.02
N PHE A 39 5.63 2.63 0.92
CA PHE A 39 4.31 2.09 0.59
C PHE A 39 3.37 3.13 -0.01
N SER A 40 3.55 4.42 0.30
CA SER A 40 2.75 5.50 -0.29
C SER A 40 2.91 5.67 -1.81
N PHE A 41 3.99 5.12 -2.38
CA PHE A 41 4.20 5.12 -3.83
C PHE A 41 3.51 3.96 -4.55
N LEU A 42 3.04 2.94 -3.80
CA LEU A 42 2.47 1.72 -4.34
C LEU A 42 0.99 1.89 -4.70
N GLN A 43 0.54 1.16 -5.71
CA GLN A 43 -0.88 1.04 -6.07
C GLN A 43 -1.60 0.06 -5.13
N ALA A 44 -2.93 0.10 -5.12
CA ALA A 44 -3.73 -0.71 -4.21
C ALA A 44 -3.45 -2.23 -4.31
N PHE A 45 -3.21 -2.77 -5.51
CA PHE A 45 -2.90 -4.20 -5.66
C PHE A 45 -1.49 -4.55 -5.15
N GLU A 46 -0.55 -3.62 -5.24
CA GLU A 46 0.81 -3.80 -4.73
C GLU A 46 0.80 -3.78 -3.19
N LEU A 47 -0.02 -2.93 -2.57
CA LEU A 47 -0.23 -2.95 -1.12
C LEU A 47 -0.83 -4.27 -0.63
N LEU A 48 -1.77 -4.86 -1.39
CA LEU A 48 -2.28 -6.20 -1.06
C LEU A 48 -1.17 -7.26 -1.13
N ALA A 49 -0.22 -7.15 -2.07
CA ALA A 49 0.92 -8.06 -2.12
C ALA A 49 1.88 -7.83 -0.93
N VAL A 50 2.12 -6.58 -0.55
CA VAL A 50 2.91 -6.20 0.63
C VAL A 50 2.34 -6.83 1.91
N GLU A 51 1.01 -6.90 2.05
CA GLU A 51 0.35 -7.53 3.22
C GLU A 51 0.68 -9.02 3.39
N LEU A 52 1.03 -9.71 2.30
CA LEU A 52 1.31 -11.14 2.31
C LEU A 52 2.78 -11.45 2.65
N THR A 53 3.63 -10.44 2.80
CA THR A 53 5.08 -10.64 3.00
C THR A 53 5.46 -11.04 4.43
N CYS A 54 5.01 -10.27 5.43
CA CYS A 54 5.26 -10.54 6.85
C CYS A 54 4.26 -9.77 7.74
N HIS A 55 4.17 -10.13 9.03
CA HIS A 55 3.23 -9.50 9.98
C HIS A 55 3.41 -7.99 10.11
N ARG A 56 4.66 -7.50 10.13
CA ARG A 56 4.94 -6.06 10.23
C ARG A 56 4.41 -5.31 9.01
N TRP A 57 4.66 -5.84 7.81
CA TRP A 57 4.22 -5.22 6.55
C TRP A 57 2.71 -5.33 6.38
N LYS A 58 2.10 -6.42 6.85
CA LYS A 58 0.64 -6.53 6.93
C LYS A 58 0.03 -5.38 7.72
N ASN A 59 0.55 -5.11 8.93
CA ASN A 59 0.00 -4.05 9.76
C ASN A 59 0.19 -2.67 9.12
N LEU A 60 1.37 -2.40 8.57
CA LEU A 60 1.68 -1.11 7.92
C LEU A 60 0.88 -0.90 6.63
N ALA A 61 0.64 -1.94 5.83
CA ALA A 61 -0.16 -1.81 4.61
C ALA A 61 -1.66 -1.67 4.88
N HIS A 62 -2.13 -1.93 6.10
CA HIS A 62 -3.49 -1.59 6.55
C HIS A 62 -3.60 -0.15 7.08
N ASP A 63 -2.55 0.66 7.00
CA ASP A 63 -2.59 2.04 7.49
C ASP A 63 -3.63 2.90 6.75
N GLU A 64 -4.52 3.54 7.51
CA GLU A 64 -5.63 4.32 6.96
C GLU A 64 -5.17 5.52 6.14
N THR A 65 -4.02 6.11 6.45
CA THR A 65 -3.50 7.27 5.71
C THR A 65 -3.05 6.88 4.31
N LEU A 66 -2.51 5.66 4.14
CA LEU A 66 -2.18 5.12 2.82
C LEU A 66 -3.43 4.96 1.96
N TRP A 67 -4.47 4.31 2.49
CA TRP A 67 -5.70 4.06 1.75
C TRP A 67 -6.48 5.35 1.48
N LYS A 68 -6.46 6.32 2.40
CA LYS A 68 -7.01 7.66 2.18
C LYS A 68 -6.33 8.38 1.02
N ASN A 69 -5.00 8.41 1.00
CA ASN A 69 -4.23 9.06 -0.06
C ASN A 69 -4.46 8.37 -1.41
N LEU A 70 -4.51 7.03 -1.42
CA LEU A 70 -4.85 6.26 -2.61
C LEU A 70 -6.26 6.53 -3.12
N TYR A 71 -7.23 6.66 -2.22
CA TYR A 71 -8.59 7.02 -2.57
C TYR A 71 -8.62 8.38 -3.26
N GLN A 72 -8.05 9.41 -2.63
CA GLN A 72 -8.00 10.77 -3.18
C GLN A 72 -7.29 10.85 -4.53
N LYS A 73 -6.22 10.06 -4.72
CA LYS A 73 -5.48 10.04 -5.98
C LYS A 73 -6.29 9.42 -7.13
N ASN A 74 -7.16 8.45 -6.85
CA ASN A 74 -7.89 7.70 -7.87
C ASN A 74 -9.34 8.17 -8.07
N TYR A 75 -9.94 8.84 -7.09
CA TYR A 75 -11.32 9.31 -7.13
C TYR A 75 -11.37 10.79 -6.73
N GLU A 76 -11.84 11.64 -7.63
CA GLU A 76 -11.98 13.11 -7.43
C GLU A 76 -13.13 13.49 -6.49
N THR A 77 -13.84 12.51 -5.93
CA THR A 77 -15.04 12.71 -5.09
C THR A 77 -14.71 13.04 -3.63
N ASP A 78 -15.67 13.70 -2.97
CA ASP A 78 -15.67 13.92 -1.53
C ASP A 78 -15.37 12.62 -0.78
N LEU A 79 -14.45 12.71 0.18
CA LEU A 79 -14.08 11.57 1.03
C LEU A 79 -15.34 11.00 1.69
N PRO A 80 -15.50 9.67 1.75
CA PRO A 80 -16.59 9.07 2.49
C PRO A 80 -16.48 9.47 3.96
N ASP A 81 -17.60 9.95 4.51
CA ASP A 81 -17.67 10.61 5.81
C ASP A 81 -17.37 9.65 6.98
N GLU A 82 -17.69 8.35 6.84
CA GLU A 82 -17.45 7.38 7.91
C GLU A 82 -17.14 5.97 7.35
N GLY A 83 -15.90 5.51 7.57
CA GLY A 83 -15.50 4.13 7.34
C GLY A 83 -14.00 3.94 7.07
N PRO A 84 -13.49 2.70 7.16
CA PRO A 84 -12.12 2.40 6.76
C PRO A 84 -11.92 2.66 5.26
N TYR A 85 -10.84 3.34 4.92
CA TYR A 85 -10.58 3.84 3.56
C TYR A 85 -10.29 2.71 2.59
N LYS A 86 -9.74 1.59 3.07
CA LYS A 86 -9.47 0.40 2.26
C LYS A 86 -10.75 -0.17 1.65
N GLU A 87 -11.78 -0.38 2.45
CA GLU A 87 -13.09 -0.87 2.02
C GLU A 87 -13.77 0.12 1.08
N SER A 88 -13.68 1.41 1.41
CA SER A 88 -14.21 2.50 0.61
C SER A 88 -13.56 2.56 -0.78
N TYR A 89 -12.24 2.38 -0.86
CA TYR A 89 -11.49 2.27 -2.11
C TYR A 89 -12.01 1.13 -2.98
N PHE A 90 -12.18 -0.08 -2.41
CA PHE A 90 -12.68 -1.21 -3.19
C PHE A 90 -14.15 -1.04 -3.60
N ALA A 91 -14.97 -0.40 -2.77
CA ALA A 91 -16.35 -0.08 -3.13
C ALA A 91 -16.41 0.87 -4.33
N ALA A 92 -15.65 1.97 -4.29
CA ALA A 92 -15.53 2.91 -5.40
C ALA A 92 -15.00 2.22 -6.67
N HIS A 93 -13.96 1.39 -6.53
CA HIS A 93 -13.39 0.65 -7.66
C HIS A 93 -14.41 -0.26 -8.35
N ARG A 94 -15.20 -1.01 -7.56
CA ARG A 94 -16.25 -1.88 -8.10
C ARG A 94 -17.34 -1.10 -8.84
N VAL A 95 -17.69 0.10 -8.36
CA VAL A 95 -18.66 0.98 -9.01
C VAL A 95 -18.13 1.49 -10.34
N GLU A 96 -16.87 1.95 -10.37
CA GLU A 96 -16.23 2.44 -11.59
C GLU A 96 -16.14 1.35 -12.67
N GLN A 97 -15.74 0.14 -12.31
CA GLN A 97 -15.68 -0.98 -13.25
C GLN A 97 -17.06 -1.35 -13.80
N ARG A 98 -18.10 -1.27 -12.98
CA ARG A 98 -19.49 -1.49 -13.43
C ARG A 98 -19.92 -0.41 -14.42
N ASN A 99 -19.63 0.86 -14.13
CA ASN A 99 -19.98 1.98 -15.00
C ASN A 99 -19.24 1.89 -16.35
N LYS A 100 -17.94 1.55 -16.34
CA LYS A 100 -17.18 1.29 -17.58
C LYS A 100 -17.82 0.24 -18.46
N LYS A 101 -18.28 -0.87 -17.86
CA LYS A 101 -18.97 -1.95 -18.59
C LYS A 101 -20.31 -1.48 -19.16
N ILE A 102 -21.07 -0.68 -18.41
CA ILE A 102 -22.32 -0.08 -18.89
C ILE A 102 -22.05 0.87 -20.06
N ASP A 103 -21.02 1.72 -19.98
CA ASP A 103 -20.61 2.63 -21.05
C ASP A 103 -20.16 1.89 -22.31
N GLU A 104 -19.47 0.76 -22.15
CA GLU A 104 -19.08 -0.12 -23.26
C GLU A 104 -20.29 -0.78 -23.92
N ILE A 105 -21.28 -1.21 -23.14
CA ILE A 105 -22.55 -1.71 -23.66
C ILE A 105 -23.29 -0.61 -24.42
N PHE A 106 -23.40 0.61 -23.86
CA PHE A 106 -24.04 1.73 -24.55
C PHE A 106 -23.30 2.12 -25.85
N ARG A 107 -21.95 2.14 -25.84
CA ARG A 107 -21.17 2.37 -27.06
C ARG A 107 -21.42 1.29 -28.12
N SER A 108 -21.46 0.03 -27.70
CA SER A 108 -21.74 -1.11 -28.59
C SER A 108 -23.17 -1.05 -29.15
N LEU A 109 -24.16 -0.75 -28.32
CA LEU A 109 -25.55 -0.56 -28.73
C LEU A 109 -25.70 0.62 -29.68
N LYS A 110 -25.01 1.73 -29.43
CA LYS A 110 -24.97 2.88 -30.35
C LYS A 110 -24.33 2.53 -31.70
N HIS A 111 -23.41 1.55 -31.72
CA HIS A 111 -22.81 1.01 -32.94
C HIS A 111 -23.74 0.04 -33.67
N VAL A 112 -24.58 -0.70 -32.94
CA VAL A 112 -25.57 -1.66 -33.48
C VAL A 112 -26.87 -0.97 -33.92
N HIS A 113 -27.20 0.18 -33.32
CA HIS A 113 -28.33 1.01 -33.70
C HIS A 113 -28.04 1.89 -34.92
N ASN A 114 -28.15 1.25 -36.07
CA ASN A 114 -28.63 1.88 -37.29
C ASN A 114 -30.14 2.16 -37.12
N LEU A 115 -30.50 3.42 -36.78
CA LEU A 115 -31.78 4.13 -36.94
C LEU A 115 -33.12 3.53 -36.42
N GLU A 116 -33.26 2.21 -36.22
CA GLU A 116 -34.58 1.57 -36.05
C GLU A 116 -35.08 1.51 -34.60
N LEU A 117 -34.25 1.14 -33.60
CA LEU A 117 -34.82 1.01 -32.23
C LEU A 117 -35.02 2.34 -31.49
N ALA A 118 -34.57 3.48 -32.03
CA ALA A 118 -34.98 4.80 -31.52
C ALA A 118 -36.49 5.04 -31.66
N LYS A 119 -37.12 4.45 -32.68
CA LYS A 119 -38.59 4.49 -32.87
C LYS A 119 -39.34 3.62 -31.85
N CYS A 120 -38.70 2.60 -31.28
CA CYS A 120 -39.35 1.66 -30.35
C CYS A 120 -39.38 2.14 -28.90
N ILE A 121 -38.56 3.12 -28.52
CA ILE A 121 -38.48 3.68 -27.15
C ILE A 121 -39.21 5.02 -26.96
N GLY A 122 -39.88 5.54 -27.98
CA GLY A 122 -40.83 6.66 -27.81
C GLY A 122 -40.22 7.94 -27.24
N LEU A 123 -38.96 8.25 -27.56
CA LEU A 123 -38.45 9.62 -27.45
C LEU A 123 -38.91 10.41 -28.69
N PRO A 124 -39.33 11.68 -28.53
CA PRO A 124 -39.89 12.48 -29.63
C PRO A 124 -38.90 12.71 -30.78
#